data_AF-A0A7V1ID27-F1
#
_entry.id   AF-A0A7V1ID27-F1
#
_cell.length_a   1.000
_cell.length_b   1.000
_cell.length_c   1.000
_cell.angle_alpha   90.00
_cell.angle_beta   90.00
_cell.angle_gamma   90.00
#
_symmetry.space_group_name_H-M   'P 1'
#
loop_
_entity.id
_entity.type
_entity.pdbx_description
1 polymer ?
#
loop_
_entity_poly.entity_id
_entity_poly.type
_entity_poly.pdbx_seq_one_letter_code
_entity_poly.pdbx_strand_id
1 'polypeptide(L)'
;IELRIAAVPGERLAWRETREVKDTREALEEALHELARRAGGMLVHPPGVIHVETDPPESAVELDGEPVGIAPLDLQRPANTEYTIRAVRLGFQPVERTVKLTPDDTLKVLLKLRRALKSGADSPSARIWFSAGMPITQASSTFDTRVSWGGGRSFGASLSFGQSWRICFGTYNFSGLLKNVDESVRLAYGAREDPRADAYVIYSSFLALFGNRRGPRPFLGLGLAAIDREVTLNGPDGVDVTRSSSFEIGWMAHLGLDFKLPKNFNGQLEVIRAVNLSDEKTYKHPDERIDPVWDHAFQAFNGFTTLRLNLGYRF
;
A
#
# COMPACT_ATOMS: atom_id res chain seq x y z
N ILE A 1 -16.36 -32.56 23.89
CA ILE A 1 -16.73 -33.99 24.04
C ILE A 1 -15.51 -34.84 23.69
N GLU A 2 -15.17 -35.85 24.50
CA GLU A 2 -14.08 -36.78 24.20
C GLU A 2 -14.64 -38.04 23.51
N LEU A 3 -14.24 -38.29 22.27
CA LEU A 3 -14.58 -39.50 21.52
C LEU A 3 -13.45 -40.52 21.65
N ARG A 4 -13.79 -41.78 21.91
CA ARG A 4 -12.85 -42.90 21.96
C ARG A 4 -13.36 -44.03 21.08
N ILE A 5 -12.50 -44.54 20.21
CA ILE A 5 -12.81 -45.68 19.34
C ILE A 5 -11.65 -46.67 19.32
N ALA A 6 -11.95 -47.94 19.10
CA ALA A 6 -10.97 -49.00 18.97
C ALA A 6 -11.39 -49.99 17.88
N ALA A 7 -10.40 -50.55 17.17
CA ALA A 7 -10.57 -51.67 16.26
C ALA A 7 -9.96 -52.93 16.89
N VAL A 8 -10.79 -53.95 17.08
CA VAL A 8 -10.42 -55.21 17.74
C VAL A 8 -10.78 -56.39 16.81
N PRO A 9 -9.95 -56.70 15.80
CA PRO A 9 -10.14 -57.90 14.99
C PRO A 9 -9.84 -59.15 15.86
N GLY A 10 -10.87 -59.97 16.10
CA GLY A 10 -10.77 -61.14 16.98
C GLY A 10 -10.64 -60.73 18.46
N GLU A 11 -9.62 -61.23 19.16
CA GLU A 11 -9.34 -60.91 20.57
C GLU A 11 -8.19 -59.89 20.76
N ARG A 12 -7.64 -59.33 19.68
CA ARG A 12 -6.46 -58.44 19.76
C ARG A 12 -6.83 -57.00 19.44
N LEU A 13 -6.47 -56.07 20.33
CA LEU A 13 -6.55 -54.63 20.06
C LEU A 13 -5.54 -54.25 18.96
N ALA A 14 -6.04 -53.92 17.77
CA ALA A 14 -5.20 -53.52 16.65
C ALA A 14 -4.95 -52.01 16.61
N TRP A 15 -5.91 -51.22 17.08
CA TRP A 15 -5.85 -49.76 17.09
C TRP A 15 -6.81 -49.16 18.11
N ARG A 16 -6.42 -48.03 18.70
CA ARG A 16 -7.24 -47.21 19.60
C ARG A 16 -6.91 -45.75 19.38
N GLU A 17 -7.92 -44.90 19.31
CA GLU A 17 -7.76 -43.45 19.18
C GLU A 17 -8.73 -42.71 20.08
N THR A 18 -8.25 -41.59 20.60
CA THR A 18 -9.00 -40.64 21.42
C THR A 18 -8.94 -39.29 20.73
N ARG A 19 -10.09 -38.65 20.49
CA ARG A 19 -10.18 -37.33 19.87
C ARG A 19 -11.04 -36.40 20.73
N GLU A 20 -10.51 -35.22 21.01
CA GLU A 20 -11.29 -34.15 21.64
C GLU A 20 -12.00 -33.35 20.55
N VAL A 21 -13.33 -33.24 20.67
CA VAL A 21 -14.18 -32.60 19.65
C VAL A 21 -14.94 -31.44 20.30
N LYS A 22 -15.06 -30.34 19.54
CA LYS A 22 -15.86 -29.17 19.93
C LYS A 22 -17.32 -29.57 20.16
N ASP A 23 -17.98 -28.91 21.11
CA ASP A 23 -19.32 -29.25 21.59
C ASP A 23 -20.44 -28.78 20.64
N THR A 24 -20.33 -29.15 19.36
CA THR A 24 -21.32 -28.89 18.32
C THR A 24 -21.70 -30.20 17.66
N ARG A 25 -23.00 -30.43 17.43
CA ARG A 25 -23.52 -31.67 16.85
C ARG A 25 -22.88 -32.02 15.50
N GLU A 26 -22.71 -31.04 14.61
CA GLU A 26 -22.11 -31.24 13.28
C GLU A 26 -20.67 -31.76 13.38
N ALA A 27 -19.82 -31.11 14.19
CA ALA A 27 -18.44 -31.54 14.40
C ALA A 27 -18.33 -32.94 15.03
N LEU A 28 -19.31 -33.31 15.88
CA LEU A 28 -19.38 -34.64 16.48
C LEU A 28 -19.73 -35.72 15.45
N GLU A 29 -20.74 -35.47 14.61
CA GLU A 29 -21.17 -36.39 13.55
C GLU A 29 -20.05 -36.62 12.52
N GLU A 30 -19.35 -35.54 12.11
CA GLU A 30 -18.22 -35.61 11.18
C GLU A 30 -17.06 -36.43 11.75
N ALA A 31 -16.62 -36.13 12.97
CA ALA A 31 -15.54 -36.86 13.62
C ALA A 31 -15.88 -38.34 13.83
N LEU A 32 -17.14 -38.65 14.15
CA LEU A 32 -17.59 -40.03 14.35
C LEU A 32 -17.62 -40.82 13.04
N HIS A 33 -18.10 -40.22 11.94
CA HIS A 33 -18.08 -40.84 10.61
C HIS A 33 -16.66 -41.14 10.13
N GLU A 34 -15.72 -40.21 10.35
CA GLU A 34 -14.32 -40.38 9.99
C GLU A 34 -13.68 -41.53 10.79
N LEU A 35 -13.84 -41.51 12.11
CA LEU A 35 -13.31 -42.54 13.02
C LEU A 35 -13.89 -43.92 12.69
N ALA A 36 -15.20 -44.02 12.42
CA ALA A 36 -15.86 -45.27 12.06
C ALA A 36 -15.36 -45.83 10.72
N ARG A 37 -15.16 -44.97 9.71
CA ARG A 37 -14.59 -45.37 8.40
C ARG A 37 -13.19 -45.95 8.57
N ARG A 38 -12.36 -45.32 9.41
CA ARG A 38 -10.98 -45.76 9.67
C ARG A 38 -10.93 -47.07 10.46
N ALA A 39 -11.75 -47.21 11.50
CA ALA A 39 -11.89 -48.44 12.26
C ALA A 39 -12.38 -49.60 11.37
N GLY A 40 -13.37 -49.35 10.52
CA GLY A 40 -13.85 -50.31 9.52
C GLY A 40 -12.76 -50.73 8.54
N GLY A 41 -11.96 -49.79 8.02
CA GLY A 41 -10.81 -50.09 7.17
C GLY A 41 -9.77 -50.98 7.84
N MET A 42 -9.50 -50.76 9.13
CA MET A 42 -8.56 -51.58 9.92
C MET A 42 -9.07 -52.99 10.23
N LEU A 43 -10.38 -53.23 10.14
CA LEU A 43 -10.95 -54.58 10.28
C LEU A 43 -10.85 -55.39 8.99
N VAL A 44 -10.76 -54.73 7.83
CA VAL A 44 -10.72 -55.35 6.50
C VAL A 44 -9.30 -55.47 5.95
N HIS A 45 -8.41 -54.54 6.33
CA HIS A 45 -7.01 -54.52 5.90
C HIS A 45 -6.06 -54.55 7.10
N PRO A 46 -4.97 -55.34 7.05
CA PRO A 46 -3.94 -55.30 8.08
C PRO A 46 -3.40 -53.86 8.21
N PRO A 47 -3.03 -53.40 9.42
CA PRO A 47 -2.41 -52.08 9.56
C PRO A 47 -0.99 -52.08 8.95
N GLY A 48 -0.64 -50.98 8.29
CA GLY A 48 0.75 -50.64 7.95
C GLY A 48 1.18 -49.37 8.69
N VAL A 49 2.48 -49.05 8.64
CA VAL A 49 3.03 -47.83 9.25
C VAL A 49 3.62 -46.93 8.17
N ILE A 50 3.29 -45.64 8.19
CA ILE A 50 3.95 -44.62 7.38
C ILE A 50 4.85 -43.81 8.30
N HIS A 51 6.16 -43.88 8.08
CA HIS A 51 7.15 -43.06 8.77
C HIS A 51 7.44 -41.81 7.94
N VAL A 52 7.08 -40.63 8.43
CA VAL A 52 7.24 -39.36 7.69
C VAL A 52 8.40 -38.55 8.25
N GLU A 53 9.37 -38.23 7.39
CA GLU A 53 10.47 -37.31 7.66
C GLU A 53 10.39 -36.08 6.75
N THR A 54 10.89 -34.94 7.22
CA THR A 54 10.90 -33.68 6.47
C THR A 54 12.28 -33.04 6.48
N ASP A 55 12.64 -32.40 5.38
CA ASP A 55 13.84 -31.59 5.23
C ASP A 55 13.43 -30.20 4.73
N PRO A 56 13.47 -29.14 5.58
CA PRO A 56 13.99 -29.14 6.95
C PRO A 56 13.09 -29.89 7.96
N PRO A 57 13.66 -30.38 9.08
CA PRO A 57 12.93 -31.12 10.12
C PRO A 57 11.91 -30.23 10.84
N GLU A 58 10.97 -30.83 11.57
CA GLU A 58 9.89 -30.14 12.31
C GLU A 58 8.87 -29.42 11.41
N SER A 59 8.55 -29.98 10.25
CA SER A 59 7.47 -29.45 9.40
C SER A 59 6.12 -30.06 9.82
N ALA A 60 5.05 -29.27 9.72
CA ALA A 60 3.68 -29.75 9.98
C ALA A 60 3.25 -30.70 8.84
N VAL A 61 2.58 -31.78 9.19
CA VAL A 61 2.16 -32.83 8.25
C VAL A 61 0.64 -32.95 8.27
N GLU A 62 0.07 -32.97 7.07
CA GLU A 62 -1.33 -33.29 6.76
C GLU A 62 -1.38 -34.64 6.04
N LEU A 63 -2.39 -35.46 6.35
CA LEU A 63 -2.70 -36.71 5.66
C LEU A 63 -4.13 -36.62 5.12
N ASP A 64 -4.29 -36.73 3.80
CA ASP A 64 -5.57 -36.58 3.09
C ASP A 64 -6.33 -35.29 3.45
N GLY A 65 -5.58 -34.22 3.75
CA GLY A 65 -6.12 -32.91 4.15
C GLY A 65 -6.27 -32.71 5.66
N GLU A 66 -6.14 -33.76 6.47
CA GLU A 66 -6.27 -33.68 7.93
C GLU A 66 -4.90 -33.48 8.62
N PRO A 67 -4.78 -32.54 9.57
CA PRO A 67 -3.53 -32.32 10.31
C PRO A 67 -3.23 -33.48 11.26
N VAL A 68 -2.07 -34.13 11.08
CA VAL A 68 -1.68 -35.33 11.86
C VAL A 68 -0.50 -35.12 12.80
N GLY A 69 0.24 -34.01 12.68
CA GLY A 69 1.30 -33.65 13.63
C GLY A 69 2.51 -32.98 13.00
N ILE A 70 3.67 -33.09 13.66
CA ILE A 70 4.95 -32.51 13.25
C ILE A 70 5.95 -33.64 13.00
N ALA A 71 6.62 -33.63 11.84
CA ALA A 71 7.61 -34.66 11.48
C ALA A 71 8.93 -34.48 12.27
N PRO A 72 9.63 -35.57 12.66
CA PRO A 72 9.34 -36.96 12.30
C PRO A 72 8.19 -37.58 13.10
N LEU A 73 7.34 -38.37 12.45
CA LEU A 73 6.21 -39.06 13.10
C LEU A 73 5.83 -40.37 12.39
N ASP A 74 5.22 -41.29 13.13
CA ASP A 74 4.69 -42.56 12.64
C ASP A 74 3.15 -42.55 12.57
N LEU A 75 2.59 -42.94 11.42
CA LEU A 75 1.14 -43.05 11.21
C LEU A 75 0.75 -44.49 10.94
N GLN A 76 -0.02 -45.08 11.85
CA GLN A 76 -0.64 -46.37 11.61
C GLN A 76 -1.92 -46.20 10.80
N ARG A 77 -2.01 -46.86 9.65
CA ARG A 77 -3.13 -46.71 8.69
C ARG A 77 -3.49 -48.05 8.03
N PRO A 78 -4.73 -48.23 7.56
CA PRO A 78 -5.11 -49.38 6.75
C PRO A 78 -4.18 -49.60 5.56
N ALA A 79 -3.64 -50.81 5.41
CA ALA A 79 -2.87 -51.16 4.22
C ALA A 79 -3.77 -51.25 2.97
N ASN A 80 -3.13 -51.37 1.80
CA ASN A 80 -3.75 -51.39 0.48
C ASN A 80 -4.56 -50.13 0.12
N THR A 81 -4.36 -49.04 0.85
CA THR A 81 -4.99 -47.74 0.63
C THR A 81 -3.93 -46.73 0.18
N GLU A 82 -4.33 -45.80 -0.70
CA GLU A 82 -3.50 -44.66 -1.10
C GLU A 82 -3.72 -43.48 -0.16
N TYR A 83 -2.63 -42.83 0.22
CA TYR A 83 -2.59 -41.70 1.14
C TYR A 83 -1.86 -40.53 0.50
N THR A 84 -2.41 -39.35 0.66
CA THR A 84 -1.80 -38.10 0.21
C THR A 84 -1.20 -37.37 1.40
N ILE A 85 0.13 -37.32 1.45
CA ILE A 85 0.87 -36.69 2.54
C ILE A 85 1.33 -35.31 2.08
N ARG A 86 0.98 -34.28 2.85
CA ARG A 86 1.37 -32.89 2.57
C ARG A 86 2.17 -32.34 3.75
N ALA A 87 3.37 -31.82 3.47
CA ALA A 87 4.19 -31.15 4.47
C ALA A 87 4.18 -29.63 4.25
N VAL A 88 4.00 -28.89 5.34
CA VAL A 88 3.91 -27.43 5.36
C VAL A 88 4.88 -26.87 6.40
N ARG A 89 5.65 -25.85 6.02
CA ARG A 89 6.50 -25.09 6.94
C ARG A 89 6.55 -23.63 6.55
N LEU A 90 6.54 -22.75 7.55
CA LEU A 90 6.66 -21.31 7.33
C LEU A 90 7.93 -20.96 6.56
N GLY A 91 7.78 -20.22 5.46
CA GLY A 91 8.90 -19.81 4.60
C GLY A 91 9.32 -20.85 3.55
N PHE A 92 8.59 -21.97 3.43
CA PHE A 92 8.83 -23.03 2.46
C PHE A 92 7.58 -23.23 1.57
N GLN A 93 7.78 -23.76 0.36
CA GLN A 93 6.68 -24.22 -0.47
C GLN A 93 6.17 -25.55 0.08
N PRO A 94 4.85 -25.75 0.21
CA PRO A 94 4.30 -27.02 0.62
C PRO A 94 4.63 -28.09 -0.43
N VAL A 95 4.89 -29.30 0.02
CA VAL A 95 5.17 -30.46 -0.84
C VAL A 95 4.16 -31.53 -0.52
N GLU A 96 3.64 -32.15 -1.56
CA GLU A 96 2.62 -33.19 -1.49
C GLU A 96 3.11 -34.45 -2.20
N ARG A 97 2.81 -35.61 -1.62
CA ARG A 97 3.19 -36.90 -2.17
C ARG A 97 2.12 -37.93 -1.88
N THR A 98 1.61 -38.56 -2.93
CA THR A 98 0.75 -39.73 -2.81
C THR A 98 1.58 -40.99 -2.65
N VAL A 99 1.21 -41.83 -1.70
CA VAL A 99 1.88 -43.09 -1.40
C VAL A 99 0.86 -44.21 -1.22
N LYS A 100 1.23 -45.43 -1.61
CA LYS A 100 0.41 -46.62 -1.39
C LYS A 100 1.01 -47.45 -0.27
N LEU A 101 0.22 -47.70 0.79
CA LEU A 101 0.69 -48.46 1.94
C LEU A 101 0.47 -49.96 1.71
N THR A 102 1.51 -50.77 1.92
CA THR A 102 1.42 -52.24 1.85
C THR A 102 1.25 -52.85 3.24
N PRO A 103 0.67 -54.06 3.37
CA PRO A 103 0.47 -54.73 4.66
C PRO A 103 1.79 -55.01 5.37
N ASP A 104 1.79 -54.88 6.70
CA ASP A 104 2.89 -55.27 7.61
C ASP A 104 4.26 -54.63 7.32
N ASP A 105 4.31 -53.57 6.51
CA ASP A 105 5.53 -52.85 6.18
C ASP A 105 5.52 -51.42 6.76
N THR A 106 6.73 -50.89 7.00
CA THR A 106 6.96 -49.49 7.39
C THR A 106 7.42 -48.70 6.16
N LEU A 107 6.49 -47.96 5.56
CA LEU A 107 6.79 -47.10 4.43
C LEU A 107 7.47 -45.81 4.90
N LYS A 108 8.75 -45.64 4.57
CA LYS A 108 9.49 -44.40 4.85
C LYS A 108 9.28 -43.35 3.75
N VAL A 109 8.84 -42.17 4.15
CA VAL A 109 8.56 -41.04 3.25
C VAL A 109 9.37 -39.82 3.69
N LEU A 110 10.33 -39.41 2.85
CA LEU A 110 11.05 -38.15 3.01
C LEU A 110 10.46 -37.07 2.11
N LEU A 111 10.03 -35.95 2.70
CA LEU A 111 9.53 -34.77 1.99
C LEU A 111 10.56 -33.64 2.08
N LYS A 112 11.16 -33.28 0.95
CA LYS A 112 12.15 -32.20 0.85
C LYS A 112 11.45 -30.91 0.43
N LEU A 113 11.28 -29.98 1.36
CA LEU A 113 10.65 -28.71 1.09
C LEU A 113 11.66 -27.75 0.46
N ARG A 114 11.22 -27.03 -0.57
CA ARG A 114 12.01 -25.95 -1.16
C ARG A 114 11.67 -24.67 -0.44
N ARG A 115 12.71 -23.88 -0.11
CA ARG A 115 12.50 -22.52 0.42
C ARG A 115 11.59 -21.79 -0.54
N ALA A 116 10.52 -21.18 -0.03
CA ALA A 116 9.74 -20.29 -0.85
C ALA A 116 10.68 -19.15 -1.24
N LEU A 117 11.04 -19.09 -2.52
CA LEU A 117 11.53 -17.84 -3.08
C LEU A 117 10.47 -16.83 -2.70
N LYS A 118 10.86 -15.77 -1.98
CA LYS A 118 9.96 -14.65 -1.73
C LYS A 118 9.39 -14.27 -3.08
N SER A 119 8.16 -14.66 -3.37
CA SER A 119 7.44 -14.11 -4.49
C SER A 119 7.45 -12.62 -4.20
N GLY A 120 7.84 -11.82 -5.19
CA GLY A 120 8.02 -10.37 -5.06
C GLY A 120 6.72 -9.61 -4.75
N ALA A 121 5.71 -10.26 -4.19
CA ALA A 121 4.66 -9.62 -3.42
C ALA A 121 5.31 -9.06 -2.16
N ASP A 122 5.98 -7.92 -2.32
CA ASP A 122 6.49 -7.12 -1.24
C ASP A 122 5.41 -7.00 -0.17
N SER A 123 5.68 -7.58 1.01
CA SER A 123 4.96 -7.22 2.23
C SER A 123 4.84 -5.69 2.27
N PRO A 124 3.69 -5.12 2.66
CA PRO A 124 3.51 -3.69 2.72
C PRO A 124 4.58 -3.08 3.64
N SER A 125 5.67 -2.60 3.03
CA SER A 125 6.75 -1.97 3.76
C SER A 125 6.40 -0.50 3.92
N ALA A 126 5.77 -0.16 5.04
CA ALA A 126 5.59 1.23 5.43
C ALA A 126 6.98 1.88 5.49
N ARG A 127 7.15 2.96 4.74
CA ARG A 127 8.43 3.64 4.62
C ARG A 127 8.20 5.12 4.62
N ILE A 128 8.85 5.80 5.56
CA ILE A 128 8.81 7.25 5.74
C ILE A 128 9.94 7.88 4.93
N TRP A 129 9.62 8.96 4.24
CA TRP A 129 10.59 9.80 3.53
C TRP A 129 10.31 11.25 3.81
N PHE A 130 11.33 12.01 4.17
CA PHE A 130 11.23 13.46 4.17
C PHE A 130 11.71 13.99 2.83
N SER A 131 10.90 14.79 2.15
CA SER A 131 11.30 15.45 0.90
C SER A 131 11.47 16.93 1.12
N ALA A 132 12.56 17.50 0.59
CA ALA A 132 12.71 18.92 0.38
C ALA A 132 12.90 19.18 -1.11
N GLY A 133 12.17 20.15 -1.66
CA GLY A 133 12.23 20.45 -3.08
C GLY A 133 12.17 21.94 -3.36
N MET A 134 12.94 22.36 -4.35
CA MET A 134 12.82 23.68 -4.95
C MET A 134 12.08 23.53 -6.28
N PRO A 135 11.07 24.36 -6.54
CA PRO A 135 10.54 24.53 -7.87
C PRO A 135 11.69 24.91 -8.80
N ILE A 136 11.89 24.13 -9.86
CA ILE A 136 12.70 24.55 -10.99
C ILE A 136 11.99 25.72 -11.68
N THR A 137 10.66 25.61 -11.74
CA THR A 137 9.78 26.56 -12.39
C THR A 137 8.34 26.42 -11.87
N GLN A 138 7.59 27.52 -11.83
CA GLN A 138 6.15 27.53 -11.51
C GLN A 138 5.37 28.34 -12.56
N ALA A 139 4.07 28.06 -12.75
CA ALA A 139 3.19 28.85 -13.63
C ALA A 139 1.79 28.98 -13.01
N SER A 140 1.27 30.20 -12.93
CA SER A 140 -0.09 30.50 -12.48
C SER A 140 -1.08 30.50 -13.66
N SER A 141 -2.11 29.63 -13.57
CA SER A 141 -3.35 29.57 -14.39
C SER A 141 -3.32 29.16 -15.89
N THR A 142 -4.45 28.54 -16.28
CA THR A 142 -5.01 28.11 -17.59
C THR A 142 -4.18 27.53 -18.74
N PHE A 143 -2.95 27.02 -18.60
CA PHE A 143 -2.15 26.58 -19.79
C PHE A 143 -1.94 27.70 -20.84
N ASP A 144 -2.52 28.87 -20.60
CA ASP A 144 -2.56 30.04 -21.44
C ASP A 144 -1.37 30.87 -21.00
N THR A 145 -0.23 30.65 -21.66
CA THR A 145 0.91 31.54 -21.99
C THR A 145 1.41 32.63 -21.02
N ARG A 146 0.75 32.92 -19.90
CA ARG A 146 1.01 33.97 -18.90
C ARG A 146 1.93 33.45 -17.80
N VAL A 147 3.01 32.79 -18.21
CA VAL A 147 3.94 32.10 -17.32
C VAL A 147 4.73 33.14 -16.51
N SER A 148 4.42 33.24 -15.22
CA SER A 148 5.32 33.84 -14.24
C SER A 148 6.08 32.74 -13.52
N TRP A 149 7.41 32.81 -13.61
CA TRP A 149 8.29 31.91 -12.87
C TRP A 149 8.43 32.39 -11.43
N GLY A 150 8.30 31.47 -10.48
CA GLY A 150 8.38 31.73 -9.06
C GLY A 150 9.25 30.70 -8.34
N GLY A 151 9.53 30.98 -7.07
CA GLY A 151 10.31 30.14 -6.16
C GLY A 151 9.43 29.48 -5.11
N GLY A 152 10.00 28.52 -4.38
CA GLY A 152 9.24 27.80 -3.37
C GLY A 152 10.03 26.76 -2.61
N ARG A 153 9.39 26.22 -1.58
CA ARG A 153 9.92 25.12 -0.78
C ARG A 153 8.78 24.16 -0.51
N SER A 154 9.06 22.87 -0.56
CA SER A 154 8.14 21.85 -0.04
C SER A 154 8.81 21.02 1.03
N PHE A 155 8.05 20.63 2.04
CA PHE A 155 8.43 19.61 3.01
C PHE A 155 7.34 18.56 3.08
N GLY A 156 7.68 17.29 3.15
CA GLY A 156 6.64 16.27 3.22
C GLY A 156 7.12 14.91 3.64
N ALA A 157 6.17 14.13 4.16
CA ALA A 157 6.31 12.72 4.49
C ALA A 157 5.61 11.87 3.44
N SER A 158 6.04 10.62 3.25
CA SER A 158 5.25 9.64 2.50
C SER A 158 5.29 8.28 3.15
N LEU A 159 4.26 7.48 2.92
CA LEU A 159 4.12 6.09 3.33
C LEU A 159 3.92 5.25 2.07
N SER A 160 4.85 4.33 1.81
CA SER A 160 4.74 3.40 0.67
C SER A 160 4.08 2.08 1.11
N PHE A 161 3.26 1.49 0.24
CA PHE A 161 2.64 0.18 0.44
C PHE A 161 3.06 -0.73 -0.71
N GLY A 162 3.93 -1.70 -0.42
CA GLY A 162 4.49 -2.61 -1.41
C GLY A 162 5.40 -1.90 -2.42
N GLN A 163 5.27 -2.21 -3.71
CA GLN A 163 5.95 -1.46 -4.77
C GLN A 163 5.06 -0.35 -5.33
N SER A 164 3.77 -0.61 -5.51
CA SER A 164 2.95 0.15 -6.45
C SER A 164 2.27 1.38 -5.86
N TRP A 165 2.18 1.51 -4.54
CA TRP A 165 1.33 2.54 -3.93
C TRP A 165 2.10 3.38 -2.92
N ARG A 166 1.77 4.68 -2.86
CA ARG A 166 2.31 5.62 -1.89
C ARG A 166 1.26 6.67 -1.50
N ILE A 167 1.11 6.91 -0.20
CA ILE A 167 0.41 8.08 0.32
C ILE A 167 1.47 9.14 0.67
N CYS A 168 1.25 10.39 0.29
CA CYS A 168 2.13 11.51 0.60
C CYS A 168 1.35 12.58 1.36
N PHE A 169 2.02 13.24 2.29
CA PHE A 169 1.52 14.41 3.00
C PHE A 169 2.62 15.46 2.99
N GLY A 170 2.26 16.72 2.83
CA GLY A 170 3.28 17.75 2.87
C GLY A 170 2.73 19.15 2.87
N THR A 171 3.66 20.07 2.96
CA THR A 171 3.44 21.49 2.78
C THR A 171 4.22 21.98 1.58
N TYR A 172 3.74 23.05 0.98
CA TYR A 172 4.35 23.67 -0.17
C TYR A 172 4.06 25.17 -0.17
N ASN A 173 5.11 25.96 -0.40
CA ASN A 173 5.00 27.41 -0.53
C ASN A 173 5.33 27.81 -1.96
N PHE A 174 4.44 28.54 -2.62
CA PHE A 174 4.62 29.20 -3.90
C PHE A 174 4.80 30.70 -3.69
N SER A 175 5.65 31.33 -4.50
CA SER A 175 5.81 32.77 -4.57
C SER A 175 6.22 33.18 -5.97
N GLY A 176 5.44 34.05 -6.62
CA GLY A 176 5.71 34.53 -7.97
C GLY A 176 4.94 35.81 -8.30
N LEU A 177 5.24 36.42 -9.44
CA LEU A 177 4.47 37.56 -9.95
C LEU A 177 3.24 37.08 -10.74
N LEU A 178 2.22 37.91 -10.94
CA LEU A 178 1.11 37.64 -11.83
C LEU A 178 1.32 38.44 -13.12
N LYS A 179 1.90 37.78 -14.12
CA LYS A 179 2.15 38.39 -15.43
C LYS A 179 0.86 38.46 -16.24
N ASN A 180 0.73 39.49 -17.08
CA ASN A 180 -0.42 39.69 -17.97
C ASN A 180 -1.76 39.72 -17.22
N VAL A 181 -1.76 40.24 -15.99
CA VAL A 181 -2.97 40.75 -15.35
C VAL A 181 -3.51 41.87 -16.23
N ASP A 182 -4.81 41.81 -16.51
CA ASP A 182 -5.52 42.71 -17.41
C ASP A 182 -5.08 44.18 -17.20
N GLU A 183 -4.82 44.89 -18.28
CA GLU A 183 -4.35 46.28 -18.24
C GLU A 183 -5.35 47.17 -17.48
N SER A 184 -6.65 46.85 -17.55
CA SER A 184 -7.71 47.52 -16.77
C SER A 184 -7.50 47.38 -15.25
N VAL A 185 -6.99 46.24 -14.80
CA VAL A 185 -6.72 45.96 -13.38
C VAL A 185 -5.49 46.72 -12.90
N ARG A 186 -4.45 46.84 -13.75
CA ARG A 186 -3.26 47.65 -13.45
C ARG A 186 -3.59 49.13 -13.40
N LEU A 187 -4.37 49.62 -14.36
CA LEU A 187 -4.76 51.03 -14.48
C LEU A 187 -5.70 51.47 -13.35
N ALA A 188 -6.65 50.62 -12.94
CA ALA A 188 -7.62 50.94 -11.88
C ALA A 188 -6.95 51.27 -10.53
N TYR A 189 -5.79 50.67 -10.25
CA TYR A 189 -5.03 50.91 -9.01
C TYR A 189 -3.72 51.68 -9.21
N GLY A 190 -3.40 52.10 -10.44
CA GLY A 190 -2.10 52.71 -10.73
C GLY A 190 -0.91 51.82 -10.38
N ALA A 191 -1.09 50.50 -10.50
CA ALA A 191 -0.06 49.51 -10.16
C ALA A 191 1.15 49.68 -11.08
N ARG A 192 2.31 49.97 -10.49
CA ARG A 192 3.56 50.20 -11.25
C ARG A 192 4.16 48.91 -11.79
N GLU A 193 3.89 47.80 -11.12
CA GLU A 193 4.48 46.50 -11.38
C GLU A 193 3.43 45.39 -11.31
N ASP A 194 3.81 44.22 -11.81
CA ASP A 194 3.00 43.01 -11.77
C ASP A 194 2.67 42.65 -10.31
N PRO A 195 1.41 42.30 -9.99
CA PRO A 195 1.04 41.83 -8.66
C PRO A 195 1.89 40.65 -8.22
N ARG A 196 2.20 40.54 -6.94
CA ARG A 196 2.80 39.34 -6.37
C ARG A 196 1.72 38.39 -5.87
N ALA A 197 1.91 37.10 -6.09
CA ALA A 197 1.06 36.03 -5.58
C ALA A 197 1.90 35.03 -4.80
N ASP A 198 1.48 34.74 -3.59
CA ASP A 198 2.02 33.73 -2.71
C ASP A 198 0.93 32.70 -2.41
N ALA A 199 1.29 31.43 -2.27
CA ALA A 199 0.37 30.41 -1.79
C ALA A 199 1.04 29.45 -0.83
N TYR A 200 0.38 29.22 0.29
CA TYR A 200 0.71 28.17 1.25
C TYR A 200 -0.25 27.01 1.08
N VAL A 201 0.29 25.81 0.87
CA VAL A 201 -0.50 24.62 0.57
C VAL A 201 -0.15 23.52 1.54
N ILE A 202 -1.17 22.92 2.15
CA ILE A 202 -1.09 21.65 2.88
C ILE A 202 -1.81 20.60 2.06
N TYR A 203 -1.16 19.49 1.74
CA TYR A 203 -1.73 18.50 0.83
C TYR A 203 -1.60 17.06 1.32
N SER A 204 -2.48 16.22 0.80
CA SER A 204 -2.44 14.76 0.88
C SER A 204 -2.69 14.17 -0.50
N SER A 205 -1.84 13.23 -0.93
CA SER A 205 -1.92 12.63 -2.27
C SER A 205 -1.72 11.12 -2.26
N PHE A 206 -2.44 10.43 -3.13
CA PHE A 206 -2.28 9.01 -3.42
C PHE A 206 -1.59 8.82 -4.76
N LEU A 207 -0.45 8.13 -4.76
CA LEU A 207 0.39 7.92 -5.94
C LEU A 207 0.44 6.44 -6.32
N ALA A 208 0.26 6.17 -7.61
CA ALA A 208 0.56 4.91 -8.26
C ALA A 208 1.96 4.96 -8.88
N LEU A 209 2.83 4.03 -8.51
CA LEU A 209 4.19 3.92 -9.02
C LEU A 209 4.33 2.71 -9.93
N PHE A 210 4.84 2.94 -11.14
CA PHE A 210 4.99 1.93 -12.18
C PHE A 210 6.45 1.49 -12.30
N GLY A 211 6.66 0.28 -12.80
CA GLY A 211 7.99 -0.30 -13.00
C GLY A 211 8.67 -0.84 -11.73
N ASN A 212 9.88 -1.38 -11.92
CA ASN A 212 10.63 -2.12 -10.90
C ASN A 212 11.53 -1.20 -10.05
N ARG A 213 11.80 -1.60 -8.79
CA ARG A 213 12.66 -0.91 -7.81
C ARG A 213 14.12 -0.69 -8.21
N ARG A 214 14.61 -1.34 -9.27
CA ARG A 214 16.01 -1.22 -9.71
C ARG A 214 16.27 -0.04 -10.65
N GLY A 215 15.24 0.53 -11.27
CA GLY A 215 15.35 1.63 -12.25
C GLY A 215 14.52 2.86 -11.86
N PRO A 216 14.50 3.90 -12.72
CA PRO A 216 13.58 5.01 -12.58
C PRO A 216 12.14 4.52 -12.68
N ARG A 217 11.28 5.05 -11.82
CA ARG A 217 9.90 4.60 -11.64
C ARG A 217 8.97 5.75 -11.94
N PRO A 218 8.28 5.74 -13.09
CA PRO A 218 7.25 6.72 -13.34
C PRO A 218 6.14 6.55 -12.31
N PHE A 219 5.53 7.66 -11.91
CA PHE A 219 4.37 7.66 -11.03
C PHE A 219 3.37 8.71 -11.48
N LEU A 220 2.10 8.44 -11.19
CA LEU A 220 1.01 9.38 -11.29
C LEU A 220 0.29 9.43 -9.95
N GLY A 221 -0.37 10.54 -9.65
CA GLY A 221 -1.21 10.57 -8.46
C GLY A 221 -2.18 11.73 -8.43
N LEU A 222 -3.12 11.60 -7.51
CA LEU A 222 -4.17 12.58 -7.26
C LEU A 222 -4.23 12.85 -5.76
N GLY A 223 -4.58 14.08 -5.41
CA GLY A 223 -4.63 14.51 -4.03
C GLY A 223 -5.60 15.66 -3.81
N LEU A 224 -5.75 16.00 -2.54
CA LEU A 224 -6.49 17.15 -2.06
C LEU A 224 -5.53 18.11 -1.36
N ALA A 225 -5.85 19.39 -1.44
CA ALA A 225 -5.06 20.45 -0.87
C ALA A 225 -5.96 21.43 -0.11
N ALA A 226 -5.52 21.82 1.08
CA ALA A 226 -5.92 23.08 1.69
C ALA A 226 -4.94 24.16 1.21
N ILE A 227 -5.47 25.25 0.70
CA ILE A 227 -4.72 26.33 0.06
C ILE A 227 -5.06 27.62 0.79
N ASP A 228 -4.03 28.36 1.14
CA ASP A 228 -4.11 29.77 1.52
C ASP A 228 -3.33 30.57 0.45
N ARG A 229 -3.95 31.60 -0.10
CA ARG A 229 -3.39 32.47 -1.13
C ARG A 229 -3.31 33.89 -0.63
N GLU A 230 -2.17 34.52 -0.87
CA GLU A 230 -1.96 35.95 -0.66
C GLU A 230 -1.68 36.61 -2.00
N VAL A 231 -2.32 37.75 -2.26
CA VAL A 231 -2.03 38.60 -3.42
C VAL A 231 -1.65 39.98 -2.93
N THR A 232 -0.49 40.46 -3.37
CA THR A 232 0.03 41.79 -3.06
C THR A 232 0.03 42.66 -4.30
N LEU A 233 -0.65 43.80 -4.22
CA LEU A 233 -0.68 44.84 -5.24
C LEU A 233 0.21 46.00 -4.81
N ASN A 234 1.09 46.45 -5.70
CA ASN A 234 1.91 47.64 -5.48
C ASN A 234 1.07 48.89 -5.74
N GLY A 235 0.74 49.66 -4.70
CA GLY A 235 -0.07 50.86 -4.83
C GLY A 235 0.67 52.00 -5.55
N PRO A 236 -0.06 53.03 -6.02
CA PRO A 236 0.51 54.14 -6.80
C PRO A 236 1.45 55.02 -5.95
N ASP A 237 1.22 55.06 -4.65
CA ASP A 237 2.02 55.76 -3.64
C ASP A 237 3.23 54.96 -3.14
N GLY A 238 3.46 53.76 -3.71
CA GLY A 238 4.50 52.83 -3.25
C GLY A 238 4.13 52.07 -1.96
N VAL A 239 2.85 52.10 -1.58
CA VAL A 239 2.33 51.31 -0.46
C VAL A 239 1.73 50.02 -1.01
N ASP A 240 2.28 48.89 -0.58
CA ASP A 240 1.77 47.58 -0.97
C ASP A 240 0.52 47.24 -0.17
N VAL A 241 -0.52 46.80 -0.88
CA VAL A 241 -1.75 46.29 -0.28
C VAL A 241 -1.77 44.79 -0.48
N THR A 242 -1.93 44.02 0.59
CA THR A 242 -2.01 42.55 0.54
C THR A 242 -3.38 42.08 0.98
N ARG A 243 -3.96 41.12 0.25
CA ARG A 243 -5.16 40.39 0.65
C ARG A 243 -4.88 38.90 0.69
N SER A 244 -5.45 38.22 1.69
CA SER A 244 -5.37 36.78 1.86
C SER A 244 -6.73 36.10 1.69
N SER A 245 -6.72 34.82 1.35
CA SER A 245 -7.90 33.96 1.36
C SER A 245 -8.16 33.40 2.75
N SER A 246 -9.42 33.14 3.10
CA SER A 246 -9.77 32.68 4.46
C SER A 246 -9.52 31.19 4.69
N PHE A 247 -9.56 30.39 3.60
CA PHE A 247 -9.25 28.96 3.50
C PHE A 247 -9.85 28.42 2.20
N GLU A 248 -9.08 27.66 1.42
CA GLU A 248 -9.54 27.14 0.14
C GLU A 248 -9.23 25.66 -0.04
N ILE A 249 -10.04 24.96 -0.82
CA ILE A 249 -9.87 23.52 -1.11
C ILE A 249 -9.55 23.37 -2.59
N GLY A 250 -8.50 22.61 -2.90
CA GLY A 250 -8.11 22.30 -4.26
C GLY A 250 -7.86 20.82 -4.50
N TRP A 251 -7.82 20.44 -5.78
CA TRP A 251 -7.27 19.15 -6.22
C TRP A 251 -5.83 19.31 -6.65
N MET A 252 -5.08 18.23 -6.47
CA MET A 252 -3.71 18.11 -6.94
C MET A 252 -3.56 16.92 -7.88
N ALA A 253 -2.84 17.12 -8.98
CA ALA A 253 -2.40 16.08 -9.88
C ALA A 253 -0.87 16.02 -9.92
N HIS A 254 -0.35 14.81 -9.93
CA HIS A 254 1.07 14.50 -9.86
C HIS A 254 1.48 13.66 -11.06
N LEU A 255 2.59 14.01 -11.68
CA LEU A 255 3.26 13.20 -12.69
C LEU A 255 4.76 13.30 -12.47
N GLY A 256 5.46 12.18 -12.35
CA GLY A 256 6.90 12.25 -12.16
C GLY A 256 7.64 10.93 -12.27
N LEU A 257 8.92 11.00 -11.89
CA LEU A 257 9.87 9.90 -11.89
C LEU A 257 10.56 9.82 -10.53
N ASP A 258 10.52 8.64 -9.91
CA ASP A 258 11.22 8.32 -8.67
C ASP A 258 12.45 7.48 -9.01
N PHE A 259 13.63 7.84 -8.50
CA PHE A 259 14.87 7.15 -8.79
C PHE A 259 15.67 6.91 -7.52
N LYS A 260 16.31 5.74 -7.47
CA LYS A 260 17.12 5.32 -6.33
C LYS A 260 18.48 6.03 -6.37
N LEU A 261 18.88 6.62 -5.25
CA LEU A 261 20.23 7.14 -5.05
C LEU A 261 21.02 6.16 -4.16
N PRO A 262 22.37 6.30 -4.10
CA PRO A 262 23.18 5.48 -3.21
C PRO A 262 22.72 5.57 -1.74
N LYS A 263 23.04 4.52 -0.97
CA LYS A 263 22.63 4.39 0.44
C LYS A 263 21.10 4.42 0.60
N ASN A 264 20.61 5.12 1.62
CA ASN A 264 19.21 5.27 1.96
C ASN A 264 18.54 6.49 1.30
N PHE A 265 19.13 7.06 0.25
CA PHE A 265 18.54 8.22 -0.42
C PHE A 265 17.71 7.84 -1.65
N ASN A 266 16.71 8.66 -1.98
CA ASN A 266 16.07 8.69 -3.29
C ASN A 266 16.00 10.12 -3.82
N GLY A 267 15.89 10.23 -5.14
CA GLY A 267 15.51 11.46 -5.79
C GLY A 267 14.17 11.29 -6.49
N GLN A 268 13.43 12.39 -6.61
CA GLN A 268 12.16 12.43 -7.31
C GLN A 268 12.11 13.69 -8.17
N LEU A 269 11.80 13.54 -9.45
CA LEU A 269 11.48 14.65 -10.34
C LEU A 269 9.97 14.62 -10.61
N GLU A 270 9.28 15.73 -10.44
CA GLU A 270 7.83 15.74 -10.43
C GLU A 270 7.24 17.05 -10.98
N VAL A 271 6.20 16.92 -11.78
CA VAL A 271 5.28 18.02 -12.12
C VAL A 271 4.03 17.87 -11.27
N ILE A 272 3.66 18.95 -10.58
CA ILE A 272 2.47 19.04 -9.75
C ILE A 272 1.57 20.11 -10.36
N ARG A 273 0.29 19.81 -10.53
CA ARG A 273 -0.75 20.78 -10.85
C ARG A 273 -1.71 20.87 -9.66
N ALA A 274 -1.81 22.04 -9.05
CA ALA A 274 -2.84 22.36 -8.07
C ALA A 274 -3.90 23.24 -8.73
N VAL A 275 -5.17 22.91 -8.51
CA VAL A 275 -6.31 23.70 -8.99
C VAL A 275 -7.23 23.92 -7.81
N ASN A 276 -7.58 25.16 -7.59
CA ASN A 276 -8.52 25.54 -6.55
C ASN A 276 -9.96 25.22 -7.00
N LEU A 277 -10.78 24.74 -6.07
CA LEU A 277 -12.21 24.50 -6.28
C LEU A 277 -13.09 25.51 -5.55
N SER A 278 -12.52 26.31 -4.65
CA SER A 278 -13.29 27.27 -3.89
C SER A 278 -13.87 28.36 -4.80
N ASP A 279 -15.13 28.70 -4.53
CA ASP A 279 -15.81 29.85 -5.15
C ASP A 279 -15.23 31.17 -4.60
N GLU A 280 -15.44 32.26 -5.31
CA GLU A 280 -14.95 33.62 -5.01
C GLU A 280 -15.24 34.09 -3.57
N LYS A 281 -16.22 33.48 -2.90
CA LYS A 281 -16.62 33.82 -1.53
C LYS A 281 -15.56 33.52 -0.46
N THR A 282 -14.51 32.77 -0.76
CA THR A 282 -13.47 32.39 0.23
C THR A 282 -12.46 33.48 0.58
N TYR A 283 -12.25 34.48 -0.28
CA TYR A 283 -11.44 35.68 0.04
C TYR A 283 -12.29 36.93 0.34
N LYS A 284 -13.62 36.76 0.48
CA LYS A 284 -14.55 37.85 0.78
C LYS A 284 -14.72 38.01 2.29
N HIS A 285 -14.52 39.22 2.81
CA HIS A 285 -15.11 39.59 4.10
C HIS A 285 -16.62 39.79 3.92
N PRO A 286 -17.48 39.36 4.87
CA PRO A 286 -18.93 39.36 4.72
C PRO A 286 -19.55 40.72 4.35
N ASP A 287 -18.89 41.82 4.74
CA ASP A 287 -19.43 43.18 4.67
C ASP A 287 -18.76 44.08 3.62
N GLU A 288 -17.86 43.53 2.78
CA GLU A 288 -17.04 44.34 1.86
C GLU A 288 -17.55 44.26 0.41
N ARG A 289 -17.72 45.44 -0.23
CA ARG A 289 -18.04 45.51 -1.67
C ARG A 289 -16.82 45.03 -2.46
N ILE A 290 -17.01 44.00 -3.28
CA ILE A 290 -15.92 43.40 -4.07
C ILE A 290 -15.34 44.45 -5.00
N ASP A 291 -14.06 44.76 -4.82
CA ASP A 291 -13.31 45.46 -5.85
C ASP A 291 -13.05 44.49 -7.02
N PRO A 292 -13.51 44.79 -8.25
CA PRO A 292 -13.30 43.94 -9.42
C PRO A 292 -11.83 43.57 -9.67
N VAL A 293 -10.89 44.41 -9.21
CA VAL A 293 -9.45 44.18 -9.35
C VAL A 293 -8.99 43.00 -8.52
N TRP A 294 -9.43 42.92 -7.26
CA TRP A 294 -9.11 41.78 -6.39
C TRP A 294 -9.74 40.50 -6.91
N ASP A 295 -10.99 40.58 -7.36
CA ASP A 295 -11.70 39.45 -7.96
C ASP A 295 -10.93 38.87 -9.16
N HIS A 296 -10.55 39.75 -10.10
CA HIS A 296 -9.79 39.36 -11.27
C HIS A 296 -8.39 38.83 -10.92
N ALA A 297 -7.71 39.40 -9.91
CA ALA A 297 -6.39 38.94 -9.47
C ALA A 297 -6.46 37.54 -8.83
N PHE A 298 -7.43 37.27 -7.97
CA PHE A 298 -7.64 35.95 -7.38
C PHE A 298 -8.15 34.93 -8.39
N GLN A 299 -8.99 35.31 -9.36
CA GLN A 299 -9.37 34.43 -10.47
C GLN A 299 -8.17 34.12 -11.38
N ALA A 300 -7.30 35.09 -11.63
CA ALA A 300 -6.06 34.88 -12.39
C ALA A 300 -5.09 33.91 -11.68
N PHE A 301 -5.23 33.75 -10.35
CA PHE A 301 -4.46 32.81 -9.54
C PHE A 301 -5.26 31.57 -9.08
N ASN A 302 -6.17 31.05 -9.92
CA ASN A 302 -7.02 29.89 -9.59
C ASN A 302 -6.28 28.52 -9.52
N GLY A 303 -4.96 28.51 -9.76
CA GLY A 303 -4.17 27.30 -9.66
C GLY A 303 -2.77 27.50 -10.18
N PHE A 304 -1.89 26.58 -9.83
CA PHE A 304 -0.48 26.66 -10.20
C PHE A 304 0.06 25.30 -10.62
N THR A 305 1.05 25.34 -11.53
CA THR A 305 1.85 24.19 -11.92
C THR A 305 3.26 24.36 -11.38
N THR A 306 3.86 23.30 -10.85
CA THR A 306 5.20 23.30 -10.26
C THR A 306 6.00 22.14 -10.81
N LEU A 307 7.20 22.41 -11.35
CA LEU A 307 8.20 21.37 -11.58
C LEU A 307 9.14 21.33 -10.38
N ARG A 308 9.29 20.17 -9.75
CA ARG A 308 9.98 19.98 -8.47
C ARG A 308 11.01 18.87 -8.57
N LEU A 309 12.17 19.09 -7.96
CA LEU A 309 13.16 18.06 -7.65
C LEU A 309 13.19 17.85 -6.14
N ASN A 310 12.91 16.63 -5.67
CA ASN A 310 13.02 16.25 -4.26
C ASN A 310 14.22 15.34 -4.02
N LEU A 311 14.86 15.55 -2.88
CA LEU A 311 15.75 14.57 -2.26
C LEU A 311 15.04 13.99 -1.03
N GLY A 312 15.00 12.66 -0.92
CA GLY A 312 14.42 11.99 0.23
C GLY A 312 15.37 11.01 0.91
N TYR A 313 15.18 10.86 2.22
CA TYR A 313 15.90 9.90 3.05
C TYR A 313 14.95 8.80 3.54
N ARG A 314 15.39 7.55 3.40
CA ARG A 314 14.69 6.32 3.80
C ARG A 314 15.21 5.85 5.16
N PHE A 315 14.33 5.73 6.13
CA PHE A 315 14.61 5.00 7.36
C PHE A 315 14.41 3.50 7.16
#